data_AF-A0A8H8NKJ1-F1
#
_entry.id   AF-A0A8H8NKJ1-F1
#
_cell.length_a   1.000
_cell.length_b   1.000
_cell.length_c   1.000
_cell.angle_alpha   90.00
_cell.angle_beta   90.00
_cell.angle_gamma   90.00
#
_symmetry.space_group_name_H-M   'P 1'
#
loop_
_entity.id
_entity.type
_entity.pdbx_description
1 polymer ?
#
loop_
_entity_poly.entity_id
_entity_poly.type
_entity_poly.pdbx_seq_one_letter_code
_entity_poly.pdbx_strand_id
1 'polypeptide(L)'
;MQSDATSELIREFVTAGGHLFASRYLTLAGFVLLIYDHIITLGSEIDFVWPAKRSAVKILFLINRYVVPVFIAFDFAFLTGWVPWLTDKL
;
A
#
# COMPACT_ATOMS: atom_id res chain seq x y z
N MET A 1 5.69 41.92 -9.83
CA MET A 1 6.89 41.07 -9.69
C MET A 1 6.87 40.22 -8.42
N GLN A 2 6.94 40.76 -7.19
CA GLN A 2 6.81 39.95 -5.95
C GLN A 2 5.44 39.25 -5.83
N SER A 3 4.36 39.95 -6.23
CA SER A 3 2.97 39.45 -6.21
C SER A 3 2.76 38.27 -7.18
N ASP A 4 3.45 38.28 -8.31
CA ASP A 4 3.31 37.25 -9.35
C ASP A 4 3.97 35.95 -8.89
N ALA A 5 5.17 36.05 -8.31
CA ALA A 5 5.91 34.93 -7.75
C ALA A 5 5.16 34.22 -6.61
N THR A 6 4.48 34.96 -5.73
CA THR A 6 3.63 34.35 -4.69
C THR A 6 2.44 33.58 -5.26
N SER A 7 1.85 34.05 -6.37
CA SER A 7 0.71 33.39 -6.99
C SER A 7 1.11 32.10 -7.72
N GLU A 8 2.29 32.08 -8.33
CA GLU A 8 2.86 30.89 -8.97
C GLU A 8 3.20 29.83 -7.92
N LEU A 9 3.82 30.24 -6.82
CA LEU A 9 4.17 29.34 -5.71
C LEU A 9 2.93 28.68 -5.09
N ILE A 10 1.85 29.43 -4.85
CA ILE A 10 0.60 28.89 -4.31
C ILE A 10 0.00 27.85 -5.27
N ARG A 11 0.03 28.12 -6.58
CA ARG A 11 -0.48 27.19 -7.59
C ARG A 11 0.33 25.90 -7.60
N GLU A 12 1.65 25.99 -7.54
CA GLU A 12 2.54 24.83 -7.47
C GLU A 12 2.22 23.97 -6.23
N PHE A 13 2.09 24.58 -5.05
CA PHE A 13 1.74 23.85 -3.83
C PHE A 13 0.34 23.21 -3.88
N VAL A 14 -0.65 23.90 -4.44
CA VAL A 14 -2.02 23.35 -4.57
C VAL A 14 -2.04 22.17 -5.54
N THR A 15 -1.34 22.28 -6.68
CA THR A 15 -1.23 21.20 -7.67
C THR A 15 -0.46 20.01 -7.08
N ALA A 16 0.69 20.25 -6.42
CA ALA A 16 1.46 19.21 -5.75
C ALA A 16 0.63 18.50 -4.66
N GLY A 17 -0.11 19.26 -3.84
CA GLY A 17 -1.02 18.71 -2.85
C GLY A 17 -2.10 17.82 -3.46
N GLY A 18 -2.74 18.28 -4.55
CA GLY A 18 -3.75 17.50 -5.27
C GLY A 18 -3.21 16.17 -5.81
N HIS A 19 -2.00 16.17 -6.38
CA HIS A 19 -1.35 14.94 -6.85
C HIS A 19 -1.04 13.96 -5.71
N LEU A 20 -0.57 14.46 -4.56
CA LEU A 20 -0.31 13.64 -3.38
C LEU A 20 -1.58 12.98 -2.85
N PHE A 21 -2.69 13.72 -2.74
CA PHE A 21 -3.96 13.14 -2.31
C PHE A 21 -4.50 12.11 -3.31
N ALA A 22 -4.50 12.43 -4.61
CA ALA A 22 -4.95 11.52 -5.65
C ALA A 22 -4.17 10.20 -5.63
N SER A 23 -2.84 10.27 -5.51
CA SER A 23 -1.98 9.09 -5.40
C SER A 23 -2.32 8.27 -4.15
N ARG A 24 -2.49 8.89 -2.97
CA ARG A 24 -2.87 8.19 -1.73
C ARG A 24 -4.20 7.45 -1.85
N TYR A 25 -5.24 8.11 -2.41
CA TYR A 25 -6.54 7.48 -2.60
C TYR A 25 -6.48 6.34 -3.61
N LEU A 26 -5.72 6.49 -4.69
CA LEU A 26 -5.54 5.44 -5.70
C LEU A 26 -4.82 4.22 -5.11
N THR A 27 -3.76 4.44 -4.32
CA THR A 27 -3.04 3.37 -3.61
C THR A 27 -3.96 2.64 -2.63
N LEU A 28 -4.77 3.38 -1.87
CA LEU A 28 -5.79 2.81 -0.97
C LEU A 28 -6.81 1.96 -1.73
N ALA A 29 -7.35 2.47 -2.83
CA ALA A 29 -8.32 1.76 -3.64
C ALA A 29 -7.73 0.46 -4.23
N GLY A 30 -6.50 0.54 -4.75
CA GLY A 30 -5.77 -0.63 -5.24
C GLY A 30 -5.49 -1.66 -4.15
N PHE A 31 -5.12 -1.19 -2.95
CA PHE A 31 -4.91 -2.07 -1.80
C PHE A 31 -6.18 -2.78 -1.36
N VAL A 32 -7.32 -2.06 -1.27
CA VAL A 32 -8.62 -2.66 -0.95
C VAL A 32 -9.01 -3.71 -1.98
N LEU A 33 -8.82 -3.44 -3.28
CA LEU A 33 -9.08 -4.39 -4.35
C LEU A 33 -8.20 -5.65 -4.21
N LEU A 34 -6.92 -5.47 -3.90
CA LEU A 34 -5.98 -6.57 -3.70
C LEU A 34 -6.39 -7.45 -2.51
N ILE A 35 -6.81 -6.84 -1.39
CA ILE A 35 -7.33 -7.58 -0.24
C ILE A 35 -8.64 -8.30 -0.58
N TYR A 36 -9.52 -7.67 -1.34
CA TYR A 36 -10.76 -8.29 -1.79
C TYR A 36 -10.51 -9.55 -2.64
N ASP A 37 -9.57 -9.45 -3.59
CA ASP A 37 -9.14 -10.60 -4.40
C ASP A 37 -8.58 -11.72 -3.52
N HIS A 38 -7.78 -11.36 -2.50
CA HIS A 38 -7.26 -12.32 -1.53
C HIS A 38 -8.36 -13.05 -0.77
N ILE A 39 -9.37 -12.34 -0.26
CA ILE A 39 -10.45 -12.92 0.54
C ILE A 39 -11.25 -13.95 -0.27
N ILE A 40 -11.58 -13.65 -1.52
CA ILE A 40 -12.36 -14.56 -2.38
C ILE A 40 -11.59 -15.85 -2.62
N THR A 41 -10.30 -15.73 -2.91
CA THR A 41 -9.46 -16.89 -3.24
C THR A 41 -8.93 -17.60 -1.99
N LEU A 42 -9.08 -17.02 -0.80
CA LEU A 42 -8.66 -17.61 0.48
C LEU A 42 -9.50 -18.86 0.85
N GLY A 43 -10.78 -18.88 0.49
CA GLY A 43 -11.67 -20.02 0.76
C GLY A 43 -11.16 -21.30 0.09
N SER A 44 -10.82 -21.22 -1.20
CA SER A 44 -10.23 -22.34 -1.92
C SER A 44 -8.82 -22.67 -1.44
N GLU A 45 -8.04 -21.70 -0.96
CA GLU A 45 -6.76 -22.01 -0.32
C GLU A 45 -6.93 -22.86 0.94
N ILE A 46 -7.83 -22.46 1.84
CA ILE A 46 -8.05 -23.19 3.09
C ILE A 46 -8.49 -24.63 2.80
N ASP A 47 -9.35 -24.84 1.81
CA ASP A 47 -9.87 -26.17 1.50
C ASP A 47 -8.86 -27.06 0.76
N PHE A 48 -8.05 -26.51 -0.14
CA PHE A 48 -7.16 -27.30 -1.00
C PHE A 48 -5.68 -27.19 -0.66
N VAL A 49 -5.21 -26.02 -0.27
CA VAL A 49 -3.80 -25.74 -0.01
C VAL A 49 -3.42 -26.05 1.43
N TRP A 50 -4.23 -25.67 2.41
CA TRP A 50 -3.90 -25.82 3.83
C TRP A 50 -3.83 -27.29 4.32
N PRO A 51 -4.73 -28.21 3.95
CA PRO A 51 -4.62 -29.62 4.32
C PRO A 51 -3.57 -30.39 3.48
N ALA A 52 -3.14 -29.84 2.34
CA ALA A 52 -2.11 -30.48 1.52
C ALA A 52 -0.76 -30.57 2.27
N LYS A 53 -0.05 -31.69 2.04
CA LYS A 53 1.28 -31.98 2.62
C LYS A 53 2.20 -30.76 2.46
N ARG A 54 2.97 -30.43 3.50
CA ARG A 54 3.91 -29.30 3.46
C ARG A 54 4.97 -29.55 2.39
N SER A 55 4.78 -28.95 1.22
CA SER A 55 5.73 -28.92 0.12
C SER A 55 6.40 -27.54 0.06
N ALA A 56 7.66 -27.49 -0.36
CA ALA A 56 8.35 -26.23 -0.64
C ALA A 56 7.55 -25.32 -1.58
N VAL A 57 6.83 -25.90 -2.53
CA VAL A 57 5.96 -25.18 -3.48
C VAL A 57 4.81 -24.45 -2.77
N LYS A 58 4.19 -25.08 -1.75
CA LYS A 58 3.13 -24.46 -0.94
C LYS A 58 3.66 -23.27 -0.15
N ILE A 59 4.85 -23.41 0.44
CA ILE A 59 5.48 -22.33 1.21
C ILE A 59 5.84 -21.17 0.27
N LEU A 60 6.46 -21.47 -0.88
CA LEU A 60 6.81 -20.46 -1.87
C LEU A 60 5.58 -19.72 -2.41
N PHE A 61 4.48 -20.45 -2.63
CA PHE A 61 3.20 -19.88 -3.06
C PHE A 61 2.61 -18.94 -2.00
N LEU A 62 2.58 -19.37 -0.73
CA LEU A 62 2.10 -18.53 0.37
C LEU A 62 3.00 -17.29 0.54
N ILE A 63 4.32 -17.43 0.52
CA ILE A 63 5.23 -16.28 0.61
C ILE A 63 4.93 -15.29 -0.52
N ASN A 64 4.92 -15.75 -1.77
CA ASN A 64 4.71 -14.86 -2.91
C ASN A 64 3.35 -14.14 -2.84
N ARG A 65 2.33 -14.80 -2.29
CA ARG A 65 0.99 -14.26 -2.16
C ARG A 65 0.85 -13.24 -1.03
N TYR A 66 1.40 -13.51 0.15
CA TYR A 66 1.23 -12.64 1.31
C TYR A 66 2.28 -11.52 1.39
N VAL A 67 3.42 -11.63 0.70
CA VAL A 67 4.48 -10.61 0.72
C VAL A 67 4.00 -9.28 0.16
N VAL A 68 3.35 -9.27 -1.01
CA VAL A 68 2.91 -8.04 -1.67
C VAL A 68 1.93 -7.21 -0.81
N PRO A 69 0.82 -7.77 -0.28
CA PRO A 69 -0.07 -7.02 0.61
C PRO A 69 0.63 -6.52 1.89
N VAL A 70 1.56 -7.30 2.45
CA VAL A 70 2.32 -6.90 3.66
C VAL A 70 3.23 -5.71 3.36
N PHE A 71 3.93 -5.72 2.22
CA PHE A 71 4.77 -4.60 1.81
C PHE A 71 3.94 -3.34 1.55
N ILE A 72 2.82 -3.44 0.85
CA ILE A 72 1.95 -2.28 0.59
C ILE A 72 1.36 -1.73 1.91
N ALA A 73 0.98 -2.60 2.84
CA ALA A 73 0.50 -2.17 4.16
C ALA A 73 1.60 -1.47 4.97
N PHE A 74 2.84 -1.96 4.90
CA PHE A 74 4.00 -1.34 5.53
C PHE A 74 4.31 0.04 4.93
N ASP A 75 4.37 0.14 3.59
CA ASP A 75 4.59 1.41 2.89
C ASP A 75 3.51 2.43 3.23
N PHE A 76 2.26 1.97 3.32
CA PHE A 76 1.15 2.83 3.71
C PHE A 76 1.27 3.33 5.16
N ALA A 77 1.66 2.46 6.10
CA ALA A 77 1.89 2.85 7.49
C ALA A 77 3.07 3.83 7.63
N PHE A 78 4.13 3.64 6.85
CA PHE A 78 5.27 4.54 6.80
C PHE A 78 4.90 5.91 6.22
N LEU A 79 4.24 5.95 5.06
CA LEU A 79 3.83 7.20 4.38
C LEU A 79 2.79 8.01 5.16
N THR A 80 1.96 7.35 5.97
CA THR A 80 0.98 8.03 6.82
C THR A 80 1.54 8.51 8.16
N GLY A 81 2.82 8.23 8.45
CA GLY A 81 3.44 8.60 9.73
C GLY A 81 2.90 7.83 10.92
N TRP A 82 2.22 6.70 10.67
CA TRP A 82 1.63 5.83 11.71
C TRP A 82 2.68 5.05 12.51
N VAL A 83 3.95 5.19 12.18
CA VAL A 83 5.07 4.49 12.81
C VAL A 83 6.00 5.48 13.53
N PRO A 84 5.61 6.00 14.71
CA PRO A 84 6.36 7.04 15.42
C PRO A 84 7.81 6.66 15.72
N TRP A 85 8.08 5.36 15.98
CA TRP A 85 9.41 4.90 16.41
C TRP A 85 10.51 5.03 15.34
N LEU A 86 10.15 5.15 14.06
CA LEU A 86 11.08 5.27 12.93
C LEU A 86 11.28 6.73 12.49
N THR A 87 10.27 7.58 12.68
CA THR A 87 10.32 9.00 12.32
C THR A 87 11.24 9.82 13.23
N ASP A 88 11.41 9.40 14.49
CA ASP A 88 12.24 10.13 15.47
C ASP A 88 13.77 9.99 15.22
N LYS A 89 14.19 9.17 14.24
CA LYS A 89 15.61 8.85 13.97
C LYS A 89 16.12 9.19 12.57
N LEU A 90 15.30 9.83 11.73
CA LEU A 90 15.66 10.35 10.40
C LEU A 90 15.67 11.89 10.43
#